data_AF-A0A0P7ULF3-F1
#
_entry.id   AF-A0A0P7ULF3-F1
#
_cell.length_a   1.000
_cell.length_b   1.000
_cell.length_c   1.000
_cell.angle_alpha   90.00
_cell.angle_beta   90.00
_cell.angle_gamma   90.00
#
_symmetry.space_group_name_H-M   'P 1'
#
loop_
_entity.id
_entity.type
_entity.pdbx_description
1 polymer ?
#
loop_
_entity_poly.entity_id
_entity_poly.type
_entity_poly.pdbx_seq_one_letter_code
_entity_poly.pdbx_strand_id
1 'polypeptide(L)'
;MILCTGGPGLLDPCEKNPEDTLGAMSEQQREDITSSAQFALRLLAFRQIHKVLGMDPLPQMNGRFSIRNNRKRRHENNDGADSSEGEGKKDKKDYDGY
;
A
#
# COMPACT_ATOMS: atom_id res chain seq x y z
N MET A 1 -7.70 16.33 -11.96
CA MET A 1 -8.03 17.04 -10.71
C MET A 1 -9.54 17.24 -10.68
N ILE A 2 -10.22 17.00 -9.55
CA ILE A 2 -11.69 17.09 -9.47
C ILE A 2 -12.15 18.55 -9.35
N LEU A 3 -11.38 19.38 -8.66
CA LEU A 3 -11.74 20.78 -8.35
C LEU A 3 -11.30 21.80 -9.42
N CYS A 4 -10.55 21.40 -10.45
CA CYS A 4 -10.05 22.32 -11.48
C CYS A 4 -11.13 22.83 -12.42
N THR A 5 -10.85 23.99 -13.03
CA THR A 5 -11.60 24.48 -14.19
C THR A 5 -11.60 23.41 -15.30
N GLY A 6 -12.80 23.05 -15.79
CA GLY A 6 -13.00 21.97 -16.76
C GLY A 6 -12.98 20.54 -16.19
N GLY A 7 -12.84 20.36 -14.88
CA GLY A 7 -13.05 19.08 -14.20
C GLY A 7 -14.54 18.75 -14.02
N PRO A 8 -14.89 17.51 -13.60
CA PRO A 8 -16.28 17.09 -13.42
C PRO A 8 -17.01 17.82 -12.26
N GLY A 9 -16.30 18.56 -11.41
CA GLY A 9 -16.89 19.26 -10.26
C GLY A 9 -17.45 18.31 -9.20
N LEU A 10 -18.27 18.85 -8.30
CA LEU A 10 -19.01 18.09 -7.30
C LEU A 10 -20.47 18.51 -7.31
N LEU A 11 -21.32 17.67 -7.92
CA LEU A 11 -22.75 17.90 -8.01
C LEU A 11 -23.42 17.81 -6.64
N ASP A 12 -24.26 18.79 -6.30
CA ASP A 12 -25.04 18.77 -5.07
C ASP A 12 -26.23 17.80 -5.18
N PRO A 13 -26.32 16.72 -4.38
CA PRO A 13 -27.49 15.85 -4.35
C PRO A 13 -28.71 16.47 -3.64
N CYS A 14 -28.53 17.57 -2.91
CA CYS A 14 -29.61 18.27 -2.20
C CYS A 14 -30.33 19.30 -3.08
N GLU A 15 -29.72 19.73 -4.19
CA GLU A 15 -30.32 20.67 -5.13
C GLU A 15 -31.13 19.95 -6.21
N LYS A 16 -32.24 20.58 -6.63
CA LYS A 16 -33.13 20.02 -7.66
C LYS A 16 -32.51 20.11 -9.06
N ASN A 17 -31.74 21.17 -9.30
CA ASN A 17 -31.05 21.40 -10.56
C ASN A 17 -29.60 20.92 -10.44
N PRO A 18 -28.94 20.54 -11.55
CA PRO A 18 -27.55 20.14 -11.50
C PRO A 18 -26.64 21.34 -11.16
N GLU A 19 -26.28 21.46 -9.89
CA GLU A 19 -25.48 22.56 -9.34
C GLU A 19 -24.14 22.06 -8.80
N ASP A 20 -23.04 22.73 -9.18
CA ASP A 20 -21.70 22.43 -8.66
C ASP A 20 -21.53 23.09 -7.29
N THR A 21 -21.43 22.28 -6.24
CA THR A 21 -21.18 22.72 -4.85
C THR A 21 -19.94 23.61 -4.72
N LEU A 22 -18.97 23.42 -5.60
CA LEU A 22 -17.70 24.14 -5.57
C LEU A 22 -17.78 25.47 -6.33
N GLY A 23 -18.90 25.80 -6.98
CA GLY A 23 -19.06 27.00 -7.80
C GLY A 23 -18.76 28.31 -7.07
N ALA A 24 -18.96 28.35 -5.75
CA ALA A 24 -18.65 29.49 -4.90
C ALA A 24 -17.14 29.70 -4.62
N MET A 25 -16.30 28.69 -4.90
CA MET A 25 -14.86 28.76 -4.66
C MET A 25 -14.14 29.49 -5.80
N SER A 26 -13.20 30.36 -5.44
CA SER A 26 -12.34 31.02 -6.44
C SER A 26 -11.38 30.03 -7.11
N GLU A 27 -10.89 30.38 -8.30
CA GLU A 27 -9.90 29.56 -9.02
C GLU A 27 -8.64 29.32 -8.17
N GLN A 28 -8.14 30.36 -7.48
CA GLN A 28 -6.98 30.24 -6.59
C GLN A 28 -7.22 29.23 -5.46
N GLN A 29 -8.39 29.26 -4.82
CA GLN A 29 -8.69 28.32 -3.73
C GLN A 29 -8.74 26.87 -4.24
N ARG A 30 -9.29 26.66 -5.45
CA ARG A 30 -9.33 25.34 -6.09
C ARG A 30 -7.92 24.82 -6.37
N GLU A 31 -7.02 25.67 -6.85
CA GLU A 31 -5.61 25.33 -7.08
C GLU A 31 -4.88 25.03 -5.78
N ASP A 32 -5.03 25.86 -4.75
CA ASP A 32 -4.36 25.69 -3.45
C ASP A 32 -4.79 24.39 -2.76
N ILE A 33 -6.10 24.10 -2.75
CA ILE A 33 -6.62 22.83 -2.20
C ILE A 33 -6.06 21.66 -2.98
N THR A 34 -6.02 21.74 -4.31
CA THR A 34 -5.56 20.59 -5.06
C THR A 34 -4.04 20.39 -4.99
N SER A 35 -3.27 21.47 -4.92
CA SER A 35 -1.83 21.46 -4.67
C SER A 35 -1.51 20.83 -3.31
N SER A 36 -2.20 21.26 -2.25
CA SER A 36 -2.03 20.70 -0.91
C SER A 36 -2.44 19.23 -0.83
N ALA A 37 -3.55 18.83 -1.48
CA ALA A 37 -3.98 17.44 -1.56
C ALA A 37 -2.96 16.55 -2.29
N GLN A 38 -2.37 17.03 -3.39
CA GLN A 38 -1.30 16.30 -4.10
C GLN A 38 -0.08 16.08 -3.21
N PHE A 39 0.30 17.10 -2.42
CA PHE A 39 1.40 16.96 -1.46
C PHE A 39 1.07 15.97 -0.34
N ALA A 40 -0.14 16.04 0.22
CA ALA A 40 -0.61 15.11 1.25
C ALA A 40 -0.62 13.66 0.76
N LEU A 41 -1.03 13.41 -0.49
CA LEU A 41 -0.98 12.08 -1.09
C LEU A 41 0.45 11.54 -1.22
N ARG A 42 1.42 12.39 -1.55
CA ARG A 42 2.84 11.98 -1.53
C ARG A 42 3.27 11.61 -0.12
N LEU A 43 2.92 12.41 0.89
CA LEU A 43 3.19 12.09 2.29
C LEU A 43 2.58 10.75 2.70
N LEU A 44 1.34 10.46 2.28
CA LEU A 44 0.68 9.19 2.53
C LEU A 44 1.44 8.01 1.91
N ALA A 45 1.88 8.13 0.66
CA ALA A 45 2.66 7.11 -0.05
C ALA A 45 3.98 6.79 0.68
N PHE A 46 4.62 7.80 1.28
CA PHE A 46 5.83 7.63 2.10
C PHE A 46 5.55 7.33 3.57
N ARG A 47 4.31 6.93 3.92
CA ARG A 47 3.87 6.59 5.29
C ARG A 47 4.04 7.74 6.30
N GLN A 48 4.02 8.99 5.83
CA GLN A 48 4.13 10.22 6.62
C GLN A 48 2.76 10.86 6.90
N ILE A 49 1.69 10.07 7.01
CA ILE A 49 0.32 10.58 7.27
C ILE A 49 0.22 11.42 8.55
N HIS A 50 1.06 11.15 9.54
CA HIS A 50 1.14 11.92 10.79
C HIS A 50 1.36 13.43 10.54
N LYS A 51 2.12 13.79 9.49
CA LYS A 51 2.33 15.19 9.08
C LYS A 51 1.08 15.83 8.50
N VAL A 52 0.27 15.06 7.77
CA VAL A 52 -1.00 15.54 7.21
C VAL A 52 -2.03 15.75 8.33
N LEU A 53 -2.04 14.86 9.32
CA LEU A 53 -2.95 14.92 10.47
C LEU A 53 -2.51 15.91 11.56
N GLY A 54 -1.32 16.50 11.47
CA GLY A 54 -0.78 17.41 12.49
C GLY A 54 -0.51 16.73 13.83
N MET A 55 -0.10 15.47 13.80
CA MET A 55 0.16 14.65 15.00
C MET A 55 1.60 14.12 15.02
N ASP A 56 2.02 13.66 16.19
CA ASP A 56 3.28 12.93 16.32
C ASP A 56 3.22 11.57 15.61
N PRO A 57 4.35 11.08 15.09
CA PRO A 57 4.40 9.77 14.45
C PRO A 57 4.05 8.69 15.48
N LEU A 58 3.05 7.87 15.14
CA LEU A 58 2.70 6.70 15.95
C LEU A 58 3.91 5.76 16.07
N PRO A 59 4.06 5.07 17.22
CA PRO A 59 5.12 4.08 17.40
C PRO A 59 5.01 3.02 16.30
N GLN A 60 6.11 2.82 15.57
CA GLN A 60 6.17 1.90 14.44
C GLN A 60 5.85 0.49 14.94
N MET A 61 4.74 -0.11 14.51
CA MET A 61 4.48 -1.52 14.76
C MET A 61 5.56 -2.33 14.02
N ASN A 62 6.50 -2.86 14.81
CA ASN A 62 7.65 -3.65 14.37
C ASN A 62 7.31 -4.58 13.19
N GLY A 63 8.14 -4.57 12.14
CA GLY A 63 7.99 -5.34 10.88
C GLY A 63 7.98 -6.87 11.02
N ARG A 64 7.77 -7.41 12.22
CA ARG A 64 7.71 -8.85 12.52
C ARG A 64 6.47 -9.55 11.96
N PHE A 65 5.49 -8.82 11.44
CA PHE A 65 4.34 -9.40 10.74
C PHE A 65 4.49 -9.46 9.22
N SER A 66 5.62 -9.01 8.66
CA SER A 66 5.98 -9.29 7.26
C SER A 66 6.59 -10.69 7.09
N ILE A 67 6.01 -11.69 7.76
CA ILE A 67 6.46 -13.08 7.73
C ILE A 67 5.25 -13.93 7.33
N ARG A 68 5.11 -14.15 6.02
CA ARG A 68 4.52 -15.34 5.35
C ARG A 68 3.96 -15.01 3.95
N ASN A 69 4.73 -14.31 3.11
CA ASN A 69 4.53 -14.38 1.65
C ASN A 69 5.28 -15.56 1.00
N ASN A 70 5.64 -16.59 1.77
CA ASN A 70 6.13 -17.88 1.27
C ASN A 70 4.98 -18.87 1.01
N ARG A 71 3.88 -18.44 0.37
CA ARG A 71 2.98 -19.40 -0.29
C ARG A 71 3.41 -19.54 -1.75
N LYS A 72 4.42 -20.41 -1.93
CA LYS A 72 4.85 -21.01 -3.20
C LYS A 72 3.64 -21.19 -4.14
N ARG A 73 3.71 -20.64 -5.35
CA ARG A 73 2.88 -21.12 -6.46
C ARG A 73 3.24 -22.58 -6.68
N ARG A 74 2.28 -23.48 -6.50
CA ARG A 74 2.41 -24.88 -6.87
C ARG A 74 2.38 -24.93 -8.40
N HIS A 75 3.56 -24.98 -9.04
CA HIS A 75 3.66 -25.33 -10.44
C HIS A 75 3.36 -26.83 -10.52
N GLU A 76 2.16 -27.18 -11.00
CA GLU A 76 1.83 -28.56 -11.32
C GLU A 76 2.51 -28.92 -12.64
N ASN A 77 3.66 -29.59 -12.56
CA ASN A 77 4.12 -30.43 -13.66
C ASN A 77 3.84 -31.87 -13.24
N ASN A 78 2.76 -32.42 -13.81
CA ASN A 78 2.58 -33.84 -14.00
C ASN A 78 3.54 -34.24 -15.13
N ASP A 79 4.53 -35.09 -14.84
CA ASP A 79 5.03 -36.12 -15.76
C ASP A 79 6.01 -37.02 -14.99
N GLY A 80 5.77 -38.33 -15.09
CA GLY A 80 6.35 -39.35 -14.23
C GLY A 80 7.70 -39.92 -14.67
N ALA A 81 7.94 -41.13 -14.16
CA ALA A 81 9.08 -42.03 -14.35
C ALA A 81 10.14 -42.04 -13.23
N ASP A 82 9.91 -42.94 -12.27
CA ASP A 82 10.77 -44.09 -11.93
C ASP A 82 12.29 -43.90 -11.85
N SER A 83 12.87 -44.10 -10.66
CA SER A 83 13.95 -45.07 -10.41
C SER A 83 14.67 -44.86 -9.06
N SER A 84 14.73 -45.96 -8.30
CA SER A 84 15.89 -46.47 -7.54
C SER A 84 16.44 -45.71 -6.30
N GLU A 85 16.23 -46.37 -5.15
CA GLU A 85 17.21 -46.74 -4.10
C GLU A 85 18.43 -45.84 -3.80
N GLY A 86 18.65 -45.57 -2.50
CA GLY A 86 19.95 -45.08 -2.03
C GLY A 86 19.96 -44.60 -0.59
N GLU A 87 20.24 -45.51 0.33
CA GLU A 87 20.49 -45.31 1.75
C GLU A 87 21.64 -44.32 2.03
N GLY A 88 21.57 -43.60 3.16
CA GLY A 88 22.69 -42.76 3.59
C GLY A 88 22.44 -41.93 4.85
N LYS A 89 22.26 -42.58 6.00
CA LYS A 89 22.51 -41.94 7.31
C LYS A 89 24.02 -41.68 7.40
N LYS A 90 24.43 -40.43 7.60
CA LYS A 90 25.79 -40.11 8.04
C LYS A 90 25.73 -39.10 9.18
N ASP A 91 25.80 -39.67 10.37
CA ASP A 91 25.96 -38.96 11.64
C ASP A 91 27.12 -37.97 11.56
N LYS A 92 26.89 -36.72 11.96
CA LYS A 92 27.97 -35.79 12.28
C LYS A 92 28.13 -35.77 13.80
N LYS A 93 29.07 -36.60 14.22
CA LYS A 93 29.62 -36.79 15.56
C LYS A 93 29.95 -35.45 16.24
N ASP A 94 29.47 -35.30 17.47
CA ASP A 94 29.88 -34.28 18.42
C ASP A 94 31.37 -34.38 18.73
N TYR A 95 32.05 -33.25 18.89
CA TYR A 95 33.31 -33.18 19.62
C TYR A 95 33.38 -31.88 20.41
N ASP A 96 33.33 -32.06 21.73
CA ASP A 96 33.51 -31.07 22.78
C ASP A 96 34.99 -31.10 23.25
N GLY A 97 35.51 -29.96 23.71
CA GLY A 97 36.69 -29.85 24.59
C GLY A 97 38.08 -29.93 23.96
N TYR A 98 38.79 -28.79 23.93
CA TYR A 98 39.79 -28.41 24.95
C TYR A 98 40.07 -26.90 24.89
#